data_AF-A0A9E5FUR5-F1
#
_entry.id   AF-A0A9E5FUR5-F1
#
_cell.length_a   1.000
_cell.length_b   1.000
_cell.length_c   1.000
_cell.angle_alpha   90.00
_cell.angle_beta   90.00
_cell.angle_gamma   90.00
#
_symmetry.space_group_name_H-M   'P 1'
#
loop_
_entity.id
_entity.type
_entity.pdbx_description
1 polymer ?
#
loop_
_entity_poly.entity_id
_entity_poly.type
_entity_poly.pdbx_seq_one_letter_code
_entity_poly.pdbx_strand_id
1 'polypeptide(L)'
;MFYRTIPLTILSLFIPFLAYAQKKSENEVKFNARFKTLSFAGNIPDIVYLEGKEYKTVDIYENTLSSEKTYVGGQVIEFFKVVIEKPPTESEIARSKLNEVSAKETKIGDEYNRLLNEMSAYARTIPDPDSPTPSQKARLYEFQSSLDELKLKIDEARLNTYNETQKMYAAERAERETVNVSNAKQKAPIEAPKPRYEPFAKFTIPAAGGSYILIFNKTPNGVALSPLNDSPGAFPFGSYQFFNFAGSTVELRFGSKVISLSPNSRTVFKPETSNGDYLEGEFWTKVDDSFKLGYKFRNLHISRVRTMAFIMPTTPGESALNLKIAEERGQPELQPRENEKEKTKNSKSDQPRENKTAAVF
;
A
#
# COMPACT_ATOMS: atom_id res chain seq x y z
N MET A 1 -67.30 -8.72 -19.52
CA MET A 1 -67.37 -10.12 -19.99
C MET A 1 -65.95 -10.67 -19.98
N PHE A 2 -65.72 -11.63 -19.08
CA PHE A 2 -64.57 -12.53 -18.92
C PHE A 2 -63.12 -12.03 -18.99
N TYR A 3 -62.56 -11.91 -17.79
CA TYR A 3 -61.17 -12.08 -17.39
C TYR A 3 -60.49 -13.32 -18.03
N ARG A 4 -59.18 -13.23 -18.30
CA ARG A 4 -58.27 -14.36 -18.06
C ARG A 4 -56.86 -13.92 -17.67
N THR A 5 -56.65 -14.03 -16.37
CA THR A 5 -55.41 -14.19 -15.61
C THR A 5 -54.49 -15.26 -16.20
N ILE A 6 -53.18 -15.01 -16.19
CA ILE A 6 -52.13 -16.04 -16.36
C ILE A 6 -51.43 -16.18 -15.00
N PRO A 7 -51.26 -17.41 -14.48
CA PRO A 7 -50.87 -17.63 -13.10
C PRO A 7 -49.36 -17.51 -12.86
N LEU A 8 -49.07 -16.91 -11.71
CA LEU A 8 -47.84 -17.02 -10.93
C LEU A 8 -47.61 -18.51 -10.59
N THR A 9 -46.53 -19.11 -11.08
CA THR A 9 -46.11 -20.44 -10.62
C THR A 9 -44.76 -20.32 -9.94
N ILE A 10 -44.82 -20.31 -8.62
CA ILE A 10 -43.71 -20.48 -7.69
C ILE A 10 -43.24 -21.93 -7.84
N LEU A 11 -42.01 -22.14 -8.29
CA LEU A 11 -41.34 -23.43 -8.14
C LEU A 11 -40.11 -23.23 -7.25
N SER A 12 -40.39 -23.28 -5.95
CA SER A 12 -39.41 -23.55 -4.90
C SER A 12 -38.90 -24.99 -5.07
N LEU A 13 -37.66 -25.16 -5.55
CA LEU A 13 -36.95 -26.42 -5.40
C LEU A 13 -35.75 -26.19 -4.47
N PHE A 14 -35.93 -26.70 -3.25
CA PHE A 14 -34.86 -27.00 -2.31
C PHE A 14 -33.82 -27.88 -3.01
N ILE A 15 -32.60 -27.36 -3.19
CA ILE A 15 -31.43 -28.20 -3.44
C ILE A 15 -30.71 -28.36 -2.09
N PRO A 16 -30.52 -29.59 -1.61
CA PRO A 16 -29.92 -29.85 -0.31
C PRO A 16 -28.44 -29.51 -0.33
N PHE A 17 -27.97 -29.08 0.84
CA PHE A 17 -26.56 -29.06 1.23
C PHE A 17 -25.84 -30.33 0.75
N LEU A 18 -25.05 -30.23 -0.31
CA LEU A 18 -23.85 -31.04 -0.46
C LEU A 18 -22.67 -30.16 -0.04
N ALA A 19 -22.31 -30.29 1.23
CA ALA A 19 -20.95 -30.09 1.68
C ALA A 19 -20.06 -31.14 0.97
N TYR A 20 -19.72 -30.87 -0.29
CA TYR A 20 -18.56 -31.50 -0.89
C TYR A 20 -17.35 -30.79 -0.29
N ALA A 21 -16.70 -31.47 0.65
CA ALA A 21 -15.29 -31.25 0.90
C ALA A 21 -14.59 -31.34 -0.47
N GLN A 22 -14.28 -30.19 -1.06
CA GLN A 22 -13.34 -30.13 -2.17
C GLN A 22 -12.00 -30.57 -1.59
N LYS A 23 -11.72 -31.86 -1.73
CA LYS A 23 -10.39 -32.42 -1.75
C LYS A 23 -9.62 -31.57 -2.77
N LYS A 24 -8.80 -30.63 -2.27
CA LYS A 24 -8.00 -29.70 -3.06
C LYS A 24 -7.23 -30.53 -4.08
N SER A 25 -7.65 -30.46 -5.34
CA SER A 25 -7.03 -31.24 -6.40
C SER A 25 -5.57 -30.83 -6.48
N GLU A 26 -4.68 -31.82 -6.40
CA GLU A 26 -3.22 -31.68 -6.38
C GLU A 26 -2.62 -31.11 -7.69
N ASN A 27 -3.48 -30.81 -8.68
CA ASN A 27 -3.17 -30.07 -9.89
C ASN A 27 -3.71 -28.63 -9.81
N GLU A 28 -3.30 -27.88 -8.79
CA GLU A 28 -3.49 -26.42 -8.78
C GLU A 28 -2.69 -25.86 -9.97
N VAL A 29 -3.39 -25.31 -10.97
CA VAL A 29 -2.74 -24.72 -12.16
C VAL A 29 -1.78 -23.64 -11.67
N LYS A 30 -0.48 -23.92 -11.78
CA LYS A 30 0.55 -22.98 -11.36
C LYS A 30 0.66 -21.89 -12.42
N PHE A 31 0.42 -20.65 -12.01
CA PHE A 31 0.72 -19.48 -12.79
C PHE A 31 2.16 -19.08 -12.51
N ASN A 32 2.94 -18.93 -13.59
CA ASN A 32 4.20 -18.23 -13.57
C ASN A 32 3.99 -16.80 -14.06
N ALA A 33 4.60 -15.82 -13.39
CA ALA A 33 4.61 -14.44 -13.85
C ALA A 33 5.93 -13.78 -13.46
N ARG A 34 6.33 -12.76 -14.21
CA ARG A 34 7.40 -11.85 -13.80
C ARG A 34 6.82 -10.49 -13.53
N PHE A 35 7.26 -9.83 -12.49
CA PHE A 35 6.78 -8.50 -12.18
C PHE A 35 7.84 -7.58 -11.59
N LYS A 36 7.68 -6.28 -11.87
CA LYS A 36 8.35 -5.17 -11.18
C LYS A 36 7.29 -4.32 -10.52
N THR A 37 7.67 -3.51 -9.55
CA THR A 37 6.75 -2.61 -8.85
C THR A 37 7.18 -1.15 -8.97
N LEU A 38 6.20 -0.26 -8.84
CA LEU A 38 6.35 1.19 -8.78
C LEU A 38 5.23 1.75 -7.90
N SER A 39 5.47 2.85 -7.19
CA SER A 39 4.44 3.53 -6.39
C SER A 39 4.21 4.97 -6.82
N PHE A 40 2.93 5.35 -6.91
CA PHE A 40 2.51 6.75 -7.01
C PHE A 40 2.16 7.37 -5.66
N ALA A 41 2.24 6.58 -4.58
CA ALA A 41 1.86 6.96 -3.22
C ALA A 41 3.07 7.24 -2.30
N GLY A 42 4.27 7.42 -2.86
CA GLY A 42 5.52 7.43 -2.09
C GLY A 42 6.13 6.04 -1.92
N ASN A 43 7.30 5.96 -1.29
CA ASN A 43 7.93 4.66 -0.99
C ASN A 43 7.05 3.85 -0.02
N ILE A 44 6.87 2.56 -0.30
CA ILE A 44 6.05 1.66 0.52
C ILE A 44 6.97 0.58 1.11
N PRO A 45 7.44 0.76 2.36
CA PRO A 45 8.33 -0.20 2.99
C PRO A 45 7.58 -1.45 3.47
N ASP A 46 8.35 -2.49 3.79
CA ASP A 46 7.88 -3.66 4.54
C ASP A 46 6.72 -4.42 3.87
N ILE A 47 6.76 -4.50 2.54
CA ILE A 47 5.80 -5.30 1.77
C ILE A 47 6.41 -6.66 1.43
N VAL A 48 5.59 -7.68 1.62
CA VAL A 48 5.85 -9.05 1.18
C VAL A 48 4.75 -9.53 0.26
N TYR A 49 5.02 -10.54 -0.56
CA TYR A 49 4.02 -11.28 -1.31
C TYR A 49 4.09 -12.76 -0.96
N LEU A 50 2.96 -13.45 -1.04
CA LEU A 50 2.87 -14.88 -0.76
C LEU A 50 3.19 -15.69 -2.02
N GLU A 51 4.26 -16.47 -2.02
CA GLU A 51 4.58 -17.45 -3.06
C GLU A 51 4.49 -18.86 -2.47
N GLY A 52 3.45 -19.61 -2.86
CA GLY A 52 3.14 -20.90 -2.23
C GLY A 52 2.79 -20.73 -0.75
N LYS A 53 3.75 -21.03 0.13
CA LYS A 53 3.62 -20.88 1.60
C LYS A 53 4.63 -19.89 2.20
N GLU A 54 5.47 -19.28 1.38
CA GLU A 54 6.56 -18.42 1.83
C GLU A 54 6.25 -16.95 1.54
N TYR A 55 6.54 -16.08 2.50
CA TYR A 55 6.50 -14.64 2.30
C TYR A 55 7.83 -14.17 1.71
N LYS A 56 7.77 -13.54 0.54
CA LYS A 56 8.93 -12.98 -0.14
C LYS A 56 8.87 -11.46 -0.12
N THR A 57 9.99 -10.83 0.21
CA THR A 57 10.08 -9.36 0.25
C THR A 57 10.02 -8.76 -1.15
N VAL A 58 9.40 -7.60 -1.24
CA VAL A 58 9.37 -6.79 -2.45
C VAL A 58 9.55 -5.33 -2.09
N ASP A 59 10.53 -4.70 -2.72
CA ASP A 59 10.72 -3.27 -2.61
C ASP A 59 9.73 -2.55 -3.54
N ILE A 60 9.09 -1.49 -3.04
CA ILE A 60 8.18 -0.66 -3.82
C ILE A 60 8.60 0.80 -3.67
N TYR A 61 9.22 1.33 -4.73
CA TYR A 61 9.78 2.69 -4.74
C TYR A 61 8.89 3.67 -5.48
N GLU A 62 9.02 4.95 -5.12
CA GLU A 62 8.24 6.01 -5.74
C GLU A 62 8.72 6.37 -7.16
N ASN A 63 10.04 6.45 -7.37
CA ASN A 63 10.65 7.08 -8.55
C ASN A 63 11.51 6.12 -9.39
N THR A 64 11.56 4.84 -9.03
CA THR A 64 12.32 3.82 -9.76
C THR A 64 11.56 2.52 -9.76
N LEU A 65 11.76 1.71 -10.80
CA LEU A 65 11.25 0.36 -10.80
C LEU A 65 12.02 -0.50 -9.79
N SER A 66 11.32 -1.42 -9.13
CA SER A 66 11.95 -2.48 -8.34
C SER A 66 12.78 -3.42 -9.23
N SER A 67 13.61 -4.24 -8.59
CA SER A 67 14.13 -5.44 -9.24
C SER A 67 12.99 -6.34 -9.73
N GLU A 68 13.19 -7.02 -10.85
CA GLU A 68 12.24 -8.01 -11.36
C GLU A 68 12.14 -9.19 -10.38
N LYS A 69 10.91 -9.60 -10.08
CA LYS A 69 10.59 -10.78 -9.30
C LYS A 69 9.95 -11.83 -10.20
N THR A 70 10.28 -13.09 -9.97
CA THR A 70 9.56 -14.22 -10.56
C THR A 70 8.60 -14.76 -9.52
N TYR A 71 7.35 -14.96 -9.93
CA TYR A 71 6.28 -15.55 -9.13
C TYR A 71 5.88 -16.90 -9.72
N VAL A 72 5.75 -17.91 -8.88
CA VAL A 72 5.20 -19.22 -9.20
C VAL A 72 4.18 -19.62 -8.13
N GLY A 73 2.89 -19.60 -8.46
CA GLY A 73 1.83 -19.88 -7.49
C GLY A 73 0.44 -19.93 -8.09
N GLY A 74 -0.57 -19.51 -7.33
CA GLY A 74 -1.94 -19.39 -7.81
C GLY A 74 -2.10 -18.22 -8.78
N GLN A 75 -3.30 -18.06 -9.35
CA GLN A 75 -3.55 -16.94 -10.28
C GLN A 75 -3.45 -15.56 -9.60
N VAL A 76 -3.62 -15.48 -8.28
CA VAL A 76 -3.63 -14.22 -7.53
C VAL A 76 -2.35 -14.08 -6.73
N ILE A 77 -1.63 -12.98 -6.96
CA ILE A 77 -0.53 -12.53 -6.10
C ILE A 77 -1.13 -11.67 -5.00
N GLU A 78 -0.98 -12.12 -3.75
CA GLU A 78 -1.41 -11.36 -2.57
C GLU A 78 -0.20 -10.69 -1.93
N PHE A 79 -0.32 -9.38 -1.71
CA PHE A 79 0.67 -8.55 -1.03
C PHE A 79 0.21 -8.26 0.40
N PHE A 80 1.16 -8.27 1.33
CA PHE A 80 0.91 -8.02 2.75
C PHE A 80 1.90 -6.99 3.28
N LYS A 81 1.43 -6.17 4.21
CA LYS A 81 2.28 -5.29 4.99
C LYS A 81 2.77 -6.04 6.23
N VAL A 82 4.08 -6.02 6.46
CA VAL A 82 4.68 -6.57 7.67
C VAL A 82 4.48 -5.57 8.79
N VAL A 83 3.80 -6.02 9.85
CA VAL A 83 3.62 -5.28 11.09
C VAL A 83 4.42 -6.01 12.16
N ILE A 84 5.50 -5.40 12.61
CA ILE A 84 6.25 -5.86 13.77
C ILE A 84 5.61 -5.20 14.98
N GLU A 85 4.68 -5.90 15.63
CA GLU A 85 4.16 -5.46 16.93
C GLU A 85 5.34 -5.52 17.92
N LYS A 86 5.90 -4.36 18.28
CA LYS A 86 6.71 -4.30 19.50
C LYS A 86 5.76 -4.66 20.66
N PRO A 87 6.14 -5.57 21.56
CA PRO A 87 5.35 -5.80 22.76
C PRO A 87 5.19 -4.45 23.48
N PRO A 88 3.98 -4.13 23.98
CA PRO A 88 3.75 -2.86 24.62
C PRO A 88 4.69 -2.74 25.82
N THR A 89 5.30 -1.57 25.96
CA THR A 89 6.21 -1.32 27.08
C THR A 89 5.43 -1.29 28.40
N GLU A 90 6.13 -1.44 29.52
CA GLU A 90 5.46 -1.38 30.84
C GLU A 90 4.77 -0.03 31.06
N SER A 91 5.34 1.06 30.51
CA SER A 91 4.70 2.38 30.53
C SER A 91 3.46 2.46 29.64
N GLU A 92 3.44 1.80 28.48
CA GLU A 92 2.26 1.72 27.62
C GLU A 92 1.12 0.93 28.28
N ILE A 93 1.45 -0.18 28.95
CA ILE A 93 0.50 -0.96 29.74
C ILE A 93 -0.05 -0.12 30.91
N ALA A 94 0.83 0.59 31.63
CA ALA A 94 0.44 1.45 32.74
C ALA A 94 -0.44 2.63 32.29
N ARG A 95 -0.12 3.27 31.15
CA ARG A 95 -0.95 4.32 30.55
C ARG A 95 -2.32 3.81 30.12
N SER A 96 -2.39 2.61 29.54
CA SER A 96 -3.67 1.99 29.18
C SER A 96 -4.55 1.76 30.42
N LYS A 97 -3.98 1.25 31.52
CA LYS A 97 -4.71 1.09 32.78
C LYS A 97 -5.13 2.42 33.39
N LEU A 98 -4.26 3.44 33.35
CA LEU A 98 -4.61 4.79 33.79
C LEU A 98 -5.82 5.34 33.02
N ASN A 99 -5.82 5.19 31.68
CA ASN A 99 -6.94 5.62 30.85
C ASN A 99 -8.25 4.90 31.23
N GLU A 100 -8.19 3.60 31.51
CA GLU A 100 -9.36 2.81 31.94
C GLU A 100 -9.92 3.31 33.28
N VAL A 101 -9.07 3.51 34.29
CA VAL A 101 -9.52 3.98 35.61
C VAL A 101 -9.99 5.43 35.57
N SER A 102 -9.33 6.30 34.79
CA SER A 102 -9.78 7.68 34.58
C SER A 102 -11.12 7.74 33.87
N ALA A 103 -11.35 6.90 32.85
CA ALA A 103 -12.66 6.81 32.19
C ALA A 103 -13.76 6.34 33.15
N LYS A 104 -13.45 5.39 34.04
CA LYS A 104 -14.39 4.95 35.09
C LYS A 104 -14.69 6.08 36.08
N GLU A 105 -13.69 6.83 36.51
CA GLU A 105 -13.86 8.01 37.37
C GLU A 105 -14.78 9.06 36.73
N THR A 106 -14.53 9.40 35.46
CA THR A 106 -15.38 10.34 34.70
C THR A 106 -16.82 9.85 34.64
N LYS A 107 -17.04 8.57 34.31
CA LYS A 107 -18.39 8.00 34.22
C LYS A 107 -19.17 8.09 35.54
N ILE A 108 -18.51 7.85 36.68
CA ILE A 108 -19.14 7.97 38.00
C ILE A 108 -19.43 9.44 38.32
N GLY A 109 -18.51 10.36 37.98
CA GLY A 109 -18.73 11.79 38.13
C GLY A 109 -19.92 12.31 37.30
N ASP A 110 -20.06 11.83 36.07
CA ASP A 110 -21.20 12.15 35.20
C ASP A 110 -22.51 11.63 35.78
N GLU A 111 -22.52 10.42 36.33
CA GLU A 111 -23.69 9.84 37.00
C GLU A 111 -24.09 10.63 38.26
N TYR A 112 -23.12 11.07 39.06
CA TYR A 112 -23.36 11.95 40.20
C TYR A 112 -23.99 13.28 39.79
N ASN A 113 -23.44 13.94 38.77
CA ASN A 113 -23.96 15.19 38.26
C ASN A 113 -25.37 15.04 37.66
N ARG A 114 -25.62 13.94 36.94
CA ARG A 114 -26.96 13.60 36.44
C ARG A 114 -27.95 13.48 37.59
N LEU A 115 -27.63 12.70 38.61
CA LEU A 115 -28.51 12.48 39.77
C LEU A 115 -28.74 13.78 40.57
N LEU A 116 -27.71 14.61 40.71
CA LEU A 116 -27.82 15.91 41.37
C LEU A 116 -28.77 16.86 40.62
N ASN A 117 -28.72 16.84 39.29
CA ASN A 117 -29.65 17.60 38.44
C ASN A 117 -31.07 17.06 38.54
N GLU A 118 -31.26 15.74 38.55
CA GLU A 118 -32.56 15.09 38.74
C GLU A 118 -33.17 15.44 40.11
N MET A 119 -32.38 15.38 41.18
CA MET A 119 -32.81 15.78 42.52
C MET A 119 -33.23 17.26 42.54
N SER A 120 -32.42 18.14 41.94
CA SER A 120 -32.71 19.57 41.86
C SER A 120 -33.97 19.87 41.04
N ALA A 121 -34.18 19.15 39.93
CA ALA A 121 -35.38 19.27 39.12
C ALA A 121 -36.62 18.80 39.89
N TYR A 122 -36.52 17.65 40.59
CA TYR A 122 -37.59 17.14 41.43
C TYR A 122 -37.96 18.10 42.55
N ALA A 123 -36.97 18.69 43.25
CA ALA A 123 -37.21 19.66 44.31
C ALA A 123 -38.03 20.87 43.82
N ARG A 124 -37.83 21.33 42.57
CA ARG A 124 -38.62 22.42 41.96
C ARG A 124 -40.07 22.05 41.66
N THR A 125 -40.42 20.76 41.63
CA THR A 125 -41.81 20.31 41.43
C THR A 125 -42.62 20.30 42.71
N ILE A 126 -41.98 20.50 43.87
CA ILE A 126 -42.65 20.51 45.18
C ILE A 126 -43.39 21.86 45.35
N PRO A 127 -44.74 21.87 45.49
CA PRO A 127 -45.51 23.11 45.54
C PRO A 127 -45.20 24.01 46.74
N ASP A 128 -44.91 23.39 47.89
CA ASP A 128 -44.48 24.05 49.13
C ASP A 128 -43.18 23.39 49.62
N PRO A 129 -42.00 23.95 49.27
CA PRO A 129 -40.70 23.39 49.66
C PRO A 129 -40.45 23.36 51.17
N ASP A 130 -41.13 24.22 51.93
CA ASP A 130 -41.00 24.31 53.38
C ASP A 130 -41.88 23.27 54.11
N SER A 131 -42.83 22.66 53.39
CA SER A 131 -43.72 21.61 53.91
C SER A 131 -43.94 20.44 52.94
N PRO A 132 -42.89 19.70 52.55
CA PRO A 132 -43.03 18.56 51.66
C PRO A 132 -43.84 17.44 52.31
N THR A 133 -44.70 16.81 51.50
CA THR A 133 -45.46 15.61 51.91
C THR A 133 -44.52 14.46 52.30
N PRO A 134 -44.98 13.48 53.11
CA PRO A 134 -44.16 12.32 53.49
C PRO A 134 -43.55 11.57 52.30
N SER A 135 -44.29 11.42 51.19
CA SER A 135 -43.80 10.80 49.96
C SER A 135 -42.71 11.64 49.27
N GLN A 136 -42.86 12.97 49.26
CA GLN A 136 -41.84 13.86 48.70
C GLN A 136 -40.55 13.82 49.51
N LYS A 137 -40.68 13.81 50.84
CA LYS A 137 -39.55 13.70 51.76
C LYS A 137 -38.81 12.37 51.61
N ALA A 138 -39.54 11.25 51.51
CA ALA A 138 -38.94 9.94 51.26
C ALA A 138 -38.13 9.92 49.96
N ARG A 139 -38.67 10.48 48.87
CA ARG A 139 -37.98 10.55 47.58
C ARG A 139 -36.71 11.41 47.62
N LEU A 140 -36.73 12.54 48.33
CA LEU A 140 -35.53 13.36 48.54
C LEU A 140 -34.45 12.60 49.33
N TYR A 141 -34.84 11.80 50.33
CA TYR A 141 -33.89 10.95 51.05
C TYR A 141 -33.29 9.84 50.17
N GLU A 142 -34.06 9.23 49.27
CA GLU A 142 -33.54 8.25 48.29
C GLU A 142 -32.48 8.88 47.38
N PHE A 143 -32.74 10.10 46.88
CA PHE A 143 -31.76 10.85 46.09
C PHE A 143 -30.49 11.13 46.90
N GLN A 144 -30.65 11.62 48.13
CA GLN A 144 -29.51 11.92 49.00
C GLN A 144 -28.66 10.68 49.29
N SER A 145 -29.30 9.55 49.63
CA SER A 145 -28.61 8.28 49.88
C SER A 145 -27.84 7.80 48.65
N SER A 146 -28.43 7.93 47.47
CA SER A 146 -27.80 7.54 46.21
C SER A 146 -26.63 8.46 45.83
N LEU A 147 -26.74 9.77 46.11
CA LEU A 147 -25.65 10.74 45.93
C LEU A 147 -24.49 10.44 46.89
N ASP A 148 -24.76 10.08 48.14
CA ASP A 148 -23.71 9.75 49.11
C ASP A 148 -22.99 8.44 48.76
N GLU A 149 -23.70 7.43 48.23
CA GLU A 149 -23.06 6.22 47.67
C GLU A 149 -22.16 6.55 46.46
N LEU A 150 -22.62 7.43 45.56
CA LEU A 150 -21.82 7.86 44.41
C LEU A 150 -20.59 8.66 44.84
N LYS A 151 -20.67 9.50 45.89
CA LYS A 151 -19.50 10.21 46.43
C LYS A 151 -18.42 9.23 46.90
N LEU A 152 -18.82 8.18 47.64
CA LEU A 152 -17.88 7.15 48.08
C LEU A 152 -17.17 6.48 46.88
N LYS A 153 -17.93 6.14 45.83
CA LYS A 153 -17.38 5.57 44.58
C LYS A 153 -16.45 6.55 43.85
N ILE A 154 -16.73 7.85 43.89
CA ILE A 154 -15.85 8.88 43.32
C ILE A 154 -14.52 8.92 44.08
N ASP A 155 -14.55 8.89 45.41
CA ASP A 155 -13.33 8.91 46.22
C ASP A 155 -12.48 7.65 46.02
N GLU A 156 -13.10 6.48 45.94
CA GLU A 156 -12.42 5.23 45.56
C GLU A 156 -11.82 5.28 44.15
N ALA A 157 -12.56 5.83 43.18
CA ALA A 157 -12.08 5.97 41.81
C ALA A 157 -10.88 6.94 41.73
N ARG A 158 -10.93 8.07 42.45
CA ARG A 158 -9.83 9.03 42.56
C ARG A 158 -8.57 8.39 43.16
N LEU A 159 -8.72 7.61 44.23
CA LEU A 159 -7.60 6.91 44.84
C LEU A 159 -6.97 5.90 43.86
N ASN A 160 -7.79 5.19 43.09
CA ASN A 160 -7.31 4.28 42.05
C ASN A 160 -6.59 5.02 40.91
N THR A 161 -7.14 6.13 40.41
CA THR A 161 -6.50 6.98 39.40
C THR A 161 -5.14 7.48 39.90
N TYR A 162 -5.06 7.93 41.17
CA TYR A 162 -3.80 8.35 41.78
C TYR A 162 -2.78 7.20 41.82
N ASN A 163 -3.18 6.01 42.28
CA ASN A 163 -2.29 4.85 42.37
C ASN A 163 -1.78 4.40 41.00
N GLU A 164 -2.64 4.37 39.98
CA GLU A 164 -2.22 4.02 38.61
C GLU A 164 -1.34 5.10 37.98
N THR A 165 -1.57 6.38 38.31
CA THR A 165 -0.68 7.48 37.91
C THR A 165 0.74 7.29 38.49
N GLN A 166 0.85 6.89 39.75
CA GLN A 166 2.16 6.59 40.36
C GLN A 166 2.85 5.40 39.69
N LYS A 167 2.11 4.34 39.34
CA LYS A 167 2.64 3.18 38.60
C LYS A 167 3.13 3.58 37.21
N MET A 168 2.38 4.44 36.51
CA MET A 168 2.79 4.98 35.22
C MET A 168 4.11 5.75 35.32
N TYR A 169 4.24 6.67 36.28
CA TYR A 169 5.50 7.39 36.47
C TYR A 169 6.67 6.48 36.86
N ALA A 170 6.43 5.46 37.68
CA ALA A 170 7.45 4.46 38.02
C ALA A 170 7.90 3.67 36.78
N ALA A 171 6.97 3.25 35.92
CA ALA A 171 7.27 2.55 34.68
C ALA A 171 8.04 3.43 33.68
N GLU A 172 7.63 4.69 33.50
CA GLU A 172 8.36 5.65 32.64
C GLU A 172 9.77 5.92 33.14
N ARG A 173 9.96 5.99 34.47
CA ARG A 173 11.29 6.16 35.07
C ARG A 173 12.17 4.95 34.85
N ALA A 174 11.65 3.74 35.09
CA ALA A 174 12.37 2.49 34.87
C ALA A 174 12.79 2.38 33.39
N GLU A 175 11.92 2.73 32.45
CA GLU A 175 12.26 2.74 31.02
C GLU A 175 13.40 3.71 30.70
N ARG A 176 13.35 4.95 31.19
CA ARG A 176 14.45 5.93 31.01
C ARG A 176 15.77 5.43 31.58
N GLU A 177 15.74 4.76 32.74
CA GLU A 177 16.92 4.17 33.37
C GLU A 177 17.45 2.98 32.56
N THR A 178 16.59 2.11 32.01
CA THR A 178 17.03 1.01 31.13
C THR A 178 17.62 1.49 29.81
N VAL A 179 17.09 2.56 29.22
CA VAL A 179 17.66 3.19 28.01
C VAL A 179 19.07 3.72 28.30
N ASN A 180 19.28 4.35 29.46
CA ASN A 180 20.60 4.85 29.87
C ASN A 180 21.62 3.74 30.19
N VAL A 181 21.17 2.58 30.68
CA VAL A 181 22.05 1.43 30.97
C VAL A 181 22.33 0.57 29.72
N SER A 182 21.41 0.55 28.75
CA SER A 182 21.53 -0.24 27.52
C SER A 182 22.61 0.26 26.54
N ASN A 183 23.15 1.47 26.75
CA ASN A 183 24.37 1.94 26.08
C ASN A 183 25.67 1.30 26.63
N ALA A 184 25.61 0.48 27.68
CA ALA A 184 26.81 -0.06 28.33
C ALA A 184 26.97 -1.59 28.30
N LYS A 185 25.94 -2.41 28.05
CA LYS A 185 26.10 -3.88 27.96
C LYS A 185 25.12 -4.53 26.99
N GLN A 186 25.68 -5.26 26.02
CA GLN A 186 24.97 -6.23 25.18
C GLN A 186 24.20 -7.22 26.07
N LYS A 187 22.87 -7.14 26.04
CA LYS A 187 21.99 -8.18 26.59
C LYS A 187 21.71 -9.21 25.49
N ALA A 188 21.64 -10.48 25.90
CA ALA A 188 21.33 -11.64 25.07
C ALA A 188 20.04 -11.47 24.24
N PRO A 189 19.86 -12.22 23.15
CA PRO A 189 18.76 -12.00 22.20
C PRO A 189 17.42 -12.21 22.90
N ILE A 190 16.68 -11.12 23.08
CA ILE A 190 15.24 -11.19 23.32
C ILE A 190 14.65 -11.78 22.04
N GLU A 191 13.88 -12.86 22.14
CA GLU A 191 13.21 -13.51 21.02
C GLU A 191 12.48 -12.44 20.20
N ALA A 192 12.89 -12.27 18.93
CA ALA A 192 12.39 -11.17 18.11
C ALA A 192 10.86 -11.31 17.97
N PRO A 193 10.09 -10.21 18.14
CA PRO A 193 8.65 -10.25 17.99
C PRO A 193 8.26 -10.84 16.63
N LYS A 194 7.32 -11.80 16.64
CA LYS A 194 6.87 -12.48 15.42
C LYS A 194 6.17 -11.49 14.50
N PRO A 195 6.52 -11.43 13.20
CA PRO A 195 5.87 -10.54 12.26
C PRO A 195 4.40 -10.93 12.07
N ARG A 196 3.52 -9.94 12.10
CA ARG A 196 2.13 -10.06 11.65
C ARG A 196 2.03 -9.55 10.21
N TYR A 197 1.18 -10.18 9.42
CA TYR A 197 0.99 -9.85 8.00
C TYR A 197 -0.43 -9.36 7.78
N GLU A 198 -0.57 -8.10 7.38
CA GLU A 198 -1.87 -7.49 7.08
C GLU A 198 -2.09 -7.45 5.56
N PRO A 199 -3.25 -7.89 5.04
CA PRO A 199 -3.55 -7.80 3.61
C PRO A 199 -3.41 -6.36 3.11
N PHE A 200 -2.64 -6.20 2.02
CA PHE A 200 -2.28 -4.88 1.51
C PHE A 200 -2.86 -4.62 0.10
N ALA A 201 -2.63 -5.54 -0.83
CA ALA A 201 -3.14 -5.44 -2.20
C ALA A 201 -3.19 -6.83 -2.85
N LYS A 202 -3.93 -6.96 -3.97
CA LYS A 202 -4.00 -8.20 -4.74
C LYS A 202 -3.91 -7.93 -6.24
N PHE A 203 -3.19 -8.79 -6.95
CA PHE A 203 -3.12 -8.75 -8.41
C PHE A 203 -3.52 -10.11 -8.98
N THR A 204 -4.54 -10.12 -9.84
CA THR A 204 -4.96 -11.33 -10.57
C THR A 204 -4.19 -11.38 -11.88
N ILE A 205 -3.37 -12.42 -12.07
CA ILE A 205 -2.55 -12.62 -13.26
C ILE A 205 -3.48 -12.89 -14.46
N PRO A 206 -3.46 -12.00 -15.49
CA PRO A 206 -4.31 -12.19 -16.66
C PRO A 206 -3.92 -13.41 -17.50
N ALA A 207 -2.62 -13.70 -17.62
CA ALA A 207 -2.10 -14.81 -18.41
C ALA A 207 -0.82 -15.39 -17.78
N ALA A 208 -0.70 -16.72 -17.77
CA ALA A 208 0.53 -17.41 -17.35
C ALA A 208 1.70 -17.04 -18.29
N GLY A 209 2.89 -16.94 -17.73
CA GLY A 209 4.11 -16.50 -18.42
C GLY A 209 4.19 -14.98 -18.65
N GLY A 210 3.22 -14.20 -18.20
CA GLY A 210 3.18 -12.76 -18.40
C GLY A 210 4.27 -11.99 -17.64
N SER A 211 4.66 -10.84 -18.20
CA SER A 211 5.54 -9.87 -17.56
C SER A 211 4.77 -8.58 -17.30
N TYR A 212 4.85 -8.06 -16.07
CA TYR A 212 4.05 -6.92 -15.63
C TYR A 212 4.84 -5.88 -14.85
N ILE A 213 4.49 -4.60 -15.00
CA ILE A 213 4.83 -3.57 -14.03
C ILE A 213 3.58 -3.30 -13.20
N LEU A 214 3.65 -3.50 -11.89
CA LEU A 214 2.56 -3.30 -10.95
C LEU A 214 2.69 -1.91 -10.31
N ILE A 215 1.77 -1.00 -10.65
CA ILE A 215 1.76 0.36 -10.10
C ILE A 215 0.82 0.41 -8.90
N PHE A 216 1.37 0.76 -7.74
CA PHE A 216 0.64 0.96 -6.49
C PHE A 216 0.16 2.42 -6.39
N ASN A 217 -1.15 2.60 -6.29
CA ASN A 217 -1.80 3.91 -6.21
C ASN A 217 -2.57 4.04 -4.90
N LYS A 218 -2.46 5.18 -4.22
CA LYS A 218 -3.29 5.46 -3.03
C LYS A 218 -4.69 5.87 -3.48
N THR A 219 -5.69 5.30 -2.83
CA THR A 219 -7.11 5.60 -3.00
C THR A 219 -7.73 5.91 -1.63
N PRO A 220 -8.92 6.52 -1.55
CA PRO A 220 -9.63 6.69 -0.29
C PRO A 220 -9.87 5.38 0.47
N ASN A 221 -9.96 4.25 -0.26
CA ASN A 221 -10.27 2.93 0.28
C ASN A 221 -9.03 2.05 0.50
N GLY A 222 -7.82 2.62 0.45
CA GLY A 222 -6.56 1.88 0.60
C GLY A 222 -5.71 1.95 -0.67
N VAL A 223 -5.05 0.86 -1.06
CA VAL A 223 -4.12 0.84 -2.20
C VAL A 223 -4.72 0.07 -3.37
N ALA A 224 -4.77 0.71 -4.54
CA ALA A 224 -5.19 0.10 -5.80
C ALA A 224 -3.97 -0.27 -6.65
N LEU A 225 -4.07 -1.40 -7.34
CA LEU A 225 -3.04 -1.88 -8.26
C LEU A 225 -3.45 -1.69 -9.71
N SER A 226 -2.59 -1.01 -10.47
CA SER A 226 -2.75 -0.85 -11.91
C SER A 226 -1.62 -1.62 -12.63
N PRO A 227 -1.93 -2.77 -13.26
CA PRO A 227 -0.92 -3.53 -13.98
C PRO A 227 -0.65 -2.96 -15.37
N LEU A 228 0.60 -2.96 -15.78
CA LEU A 228 1.03 -2.66 -17.13
C LEU A 228 1.70 -3.88 -17.74
N ASN A 229 1.39 -4.20 -19.00
CA ASN A 229 2.10 -5.24 -19.73
C ASN A 229 3.54 -4.80 -20.02
N ASP A 230 4.51 -5.59 -19.56
CA ASP A 230 5.96 -5.44 -19.73
C ASP A 230 6.58 -6.65 -20.47
N SER A 231 5.83 -7.24 -21.41
CA SER A 231 6.34 -8.33 -22.25
C SER A 231 7.60 -7.87 -23.02
N PRO A 232 8.58 -8.76 -23.22
CA PRO A 232 9.78 -8.44 -23.99
C PRO A 232 9.45 -7.82 -25.35
N GLY A 233 10.12 -6.73 -25.69
CA GLY A 233 9.92 -6.00 -26.95
C GLY A 233 8.73 -5.02 -26.97
N ALA A 234 7.79 -5.09 -26.02
CA ALA A 234 6.67 -4.15 -25.96
C ALA A 234 7.12 -2.71 -25.60
N PHE A 235 8.23 -2.58 -24.87
CA PHE A 235 8.83 -1.31 -24.47
C PHE A 235 10.37 -1.46 -24.42
N PRO A 236 11.06 -1.29 -25.58
CA PRO A 236 12.49 -1.54 -25.71
C PRO A 236 13.36 -0.44 -25.07
N PHE A 237 14.64 -0.75 -24.79
CA PHE A 237 15.62 0.26 -24.38
C PHE A 237 15.82 1.35 -25.44
N GLY A 238 16.07 2.57 -24.98
CA GLY A 238 16.17 3.76 -25.82
C GLY A 238 14.80 4.28 -26.29
N SER A 239 13.70 3.81 -25.70
CA SER A 239 12.36 4.33 -25.99
C SER A 239 11.73 5.00 -24.77
N TYR A 240 10.72 5.82 -25.06
CA TYR A 240 9.87 6.50 -24.09
C TYR A 240 8.48 5.87 -24.15
N GLN A 241 7.89 5.62 -23.00
CA GLN A 241 6.50 5.18 -22.91
C GLN A 241 5.70 6.23 -22.15
N PHE A 242 4.80 6.89 -22.86
CA PHE A 242 3.93 7.93 -22.32
C PHE A 242 2.60 7.32 -21.91
N PHE A 243 2.16 7.65 -20.69
CA PHE A 243 0.86 7.31 -20.17
C PHE A 243 0.08 8.59 -19.97
N ASN A 244 -1.02 8.76 -20.70
CA ASN A 244 -1.84 9.96 -20.58
C ASN A 244 -2.96 9.73 -19.55
N PHE A 245 -2.79 10.26 -18.34
CA PHE A 245 -3.80 10.28 -17.28
C PHE A 245 -4.42 11.68 -17.08
N ALA A 246 -4.18 12.63 -18.00
CA ALA A 246 -4.72 14.00 -17.91
C ALA A 246 -6.24 14.08 -18.03
N GLY A 247 -6.91 13.01 -18.46
CA GLY A 247 -8.36 12.98 -18.70
C GLY A 247 -8.80 13.62 -20.02
N SER A 248 -7.90 14.33 -20.72
CA SER A 248 -8.12 14.88 -22.06
C SER A 248 -7.01 14.48 -23.03
N THR A 249 -7.16 14.82 -24.31
CA THR A 249 -6.11 14.56 -25.32
C THR A 249 -4.93 15.48 -25.07
N VAL A 250 -3.72 14.91 -25.09
CA VAL A 250 -2.46 15.65 -24.97
C VAL A 250 -1.69 15.52 -26.28
N GLU A 251 -1.21 16.63 -26.82
CA GLU A 251 -0.24 16.63 -27.91
C GLU A 251 1.17 16.71 -27.35
N LEU A 252 1.99 15.77 -27.76
CA LEU A 252 3.42 15.77 -27.52
C LEU A 252 4.12 16.36 -28.75
N ARG A 253 4.76 17.51 -28.57
CA ARG A 253 5.44 18.26 -29.64
C ARG A 253 6.95 18.23 -29.40
N PHE A 254 7.70 17.79 -30.42
CA PHE A 254 9.16 17.75 -30.44
C PHE A 254 9.67 18.30 -31.76
N GLY A 255 10.27 19.49 -31.76
CA GLY A 255 10.65 20.16 -32.99
C GLY A 255 9.43 20.31 -33.92
N SER A 256 9.48 19.73 -35.12
CA SER A 256 8.38 19.73 -36.09
C SER A 256 7.41 18.54 -35.95
N LYS A 257 7.69 17.57 -35.07
CA LYS A 257 6.84 16.37 -34.89
C LYS A 257 5.76 16.64 -33.84
N VAL A 258 4.54 16.21 -34.14
CA VAL A 258 3.39 16.26 -33.22
C VAL A 258 2.80 14.85 -33.09
N ILE A 259 2.67 14.36 -31.87
CA ILE A 259 2.09 13.06 -31.53
C ILE A 259 0.87 13.28 -30.65
N SER A 260 -0.29 12.81 -31.08
CA SER A 260 -1.51 12.89 -30.28
C SER A 260 -1.61 11.70 -29.32
N LEU A 261 -1.75 11.99 -28.03
CA LEU A 261 -1.91 11.03 -26.95
C LEU A 261 -3.36 11.08 -26.48
N SER A 262 -4.15 10.06 -26.83
CA SER A 262 -5.56 9.97 -26.41
C SER A 262 -5.69 9.89 -24.87
N PRO A 263 -6.83 10.30 -24.28
CA PRO A 263 -7.06 10.16 -22.84
C PRO A 263 -6.95 8.68 -22.41
N ASN A 264 -6.35 8.43 -21.25
CA ASN A 264 -6.17 7.09 -20.67
C ASN A 264 -5.44 6.10 -21.60
N SER A 265 -4.61 6.62 -22.50
CA SER A 265 -3.86 5.83 -23.47
C SER A 265 -2.39 5.65 -23.08
N ARG A 266 -1.77 4.67 -23.74
CA ARG A 266 -0.34 4.36 -23.64
C ARG A 266 0.28 4.43 -25.02
N THR A 267 1.35 5.19 -25.17
CA THR A 267 2.08 5.35 -26.43
C THR A 267 3.56 5.10 -26.22
N VAL A 268 4.15 4.24 -27.05
CA VAL A 268 5.59 4.02 -27.09
C VAL A 268 6.17 4.86 -28.23
N PHE A 269 7.22 5.62 -27.92
CA PHE A 269 7.90 6.52 -28.83
C PHE A 269 9.40 6.23 -28.77
N LYS A 270 10.02 6.06 -29.93
CA LYS A 270 11.47 5.96 -30.05
C LYS A 270 11.98 7.25 -30.69
N PRO A 271 12.73 8.10 -29.97
CA PRO A 271 13.28 9.31 -30.54
C PRO A 271 14.38 8.98 -31.56
N GLU A 272 14.58 9.89 -32.50
CA GLU A 272 15.72 9.87 -33.45
C GLU A 272 16.95 10.59 -32.87
N THR A 273 16.89 11.02 -31.61
CA THR A 273 17.98 11.69 -30.89
C THR A 273 19.15 10.74 -30.64
N SER A 274 20.38 11.22 -30.79
CA SER A 274 21.58 10.41 -30.53
C SER A 274 21.72 10.05 -29.06
N ASN A 275 22.39 8.93 -28.77
CA ASN A 275 22.72 8.55 -27.39
C ASN A 275 23.63 9.60 -26.74
N GLY A 276 23.22 10.14 -25.60
CA GLY A 276 23.92 11.19 -24.87
C GLY A 276 23.45 12.62 -25.18
N ASP A 277 22.53 12.80 -26.14
CA ASP A 277 21.92 14.09 -26.44
C ASP A 277 20.63 14.32 -25.62
N TYR A 278 20.16 15.56 -25.58
CA TYR A 278 18.90 15.90 -24.92
C TYR A 278 17.70 15.77 -25.85
N LEU A 279 16.65 15.11 -25.37
CA LEU A 279 15.32 15.16 -25.95
C LEU A 279 14.54 16.30 -25.27
N GLU A 280 14.09 17.27 -26.07
CA GLU A 280 13.34 18.44 -25.61
C GLU A 280 11.95 18.46 -26.23
N GLY A 281 10.92 18.47 -25.39
CA GLY A 281 9.54 18.39 -25.84
C GLY A 281 8.57 19.19 -24.99
N GLU A 282 7.39 19.40 -25.56
CA GLU A 282 6.30 20.13 -24.95
C GLU A 282 5.03 19.27 -24.96
N PHE A 283 4.34 19.21 -23.83
CA PHE A 283 3.01 18.63 -23.73
C PHE A 283 1.97 19.75 -23.78
N TRP A 284 1.06 19.65 -24.73
CA TRP A 284 -0.02 20.58 -24.95
C TRP A 284 -1.35 19.87 -24.67
N THR A 285 -2.15 20.40 -23.75
CA THR A 285 -3.40 19.79 -23.32
C THR A 285 -4.55 20.41 -24.09
N LYS A 286 -5.48 19.58 -24.57
CA LYS A 286 -6.74 20.08 -25.15
C LYS A 286 -7.63 20.63 -24.03
N VAL A 287 -7.96 21.91 -24.11
CA VAL A 287 -8.91 22.62 -23.25
C VAL A 287 -9.90 23.34 -24.17
N ASP A 288 -11.17 22.97 -24.06
CA ASP A 288 -12.22 23.34 -25.01
C ASP A 288 -11.82 22.94 -26.45
N ASP A 289 -11.80 23.90 -27.38
CA ASP A 289 -11.41 23.71 -28.78
C ASP A 289 -9.96 24.09 -29.09
N SER A 290 -9.15 24.38 -28.06
CA SER A 290 -7.76 24.83 -28.24
C SER A 290 -6.75 23.96 -27.49
N PHE A 291 -5.52 23.93 -27.98
CA PHE A 291 -4.40 23.32 -27.26
C PHE A 291 -3.63 24.40 -26.49
N LYS A 292 -3.43 24.17 -25.20
CA LYS A 292 -2.65 25.05 -24.32
C LYS A 292 -1.44 24.30 -23.78
N LEU A 293 -0.31 24.98 -23.70
CA LEU A 293 0.91 24.41 -23.14
C LEU A 293 0.67 24.00 -21.68
N GLY A 294 0.93 22.73 -21.38
CA GLY A 294 0.76 22.14 -20.06
C GLY A 294 2.06 21.85 -19.33
N TYR A 295 3.09 21.42 -20.07
CA TYR A 295 4.41 21.09 -19.50
C TYR A 295 5.51 21.17 -20.57
N LYS A 296 6.71 21.57 -20.20
CA LYS A 296 7.92 21.47 -21.03
C LYS A 296 8.93 20.58 -20.33
N PHE A 297 9.65 19.77 -21.08
CA PHE A 297 10.66 18.89 -20.52
C PHE A 297 11.93 18.83 -21.37
N ARG A 298 13.02 18.51 -20.69
CA ARG A 298 14.32 18.21 -21.25
C ARG A 298 14.86 17.00 -20.52
N ASN A 299 15.06 15.90 -21.24
CA ASN A 299 15.53 14.64 -20.68
C ASN A 299 16.74 14.15 -21.46
N LEU A 300 17.77 13.66 -20.75
CA LEU A 300 18.97 13.11 -21.36
C LEU A 300 18.64 11.75 -21.98
N HIS A 301 18.74 11.65 -23.31
CA HIS A 301 18.49 10.41 -24.01
C HIS A 301 19.66 9.45 -23.84
N ILE A 302 19.39 8.27 -23.27
CA ILE A 302 20.37 7.19 -23.16
C ILE A 302 19.78 5.93 -23.80
N SER A 303 20.45 5.38 -24.80
CA SER A 303 19.95 4.23 -25.58
C SER A 303 19.79 2.94 -24.76
N ARG A 304 20.51 2.84 -23.64
CA ARG A 304 20.38 1.75 -22.66
C ARG A 304 19.36 2.02 -21.56
N VAL A 305 18.62 3.11 -21.63
CA VAL A 305 17.57 3.47 -20.67
C VAL A 305 16.23 3.45 -21.39
N ARG A 306 15.23 2.87 -20.75
CA ARG A 306 13.84 3.03 -21.17
C ARG A 306 13.13 3.91 -20.15
N THR A 307 12.43 4.93 -20.63
CA THR A 307 11.86 5.99 -19.79
C THR A 307 10.35 5.95 -19.84
N MET A 308 9.69 5.66 -18.73
CA MET A 308 8.23 5.79 -18.61
C MET A 308 7.91 7.18 -18.07
N ALA A 309 6.94 7.83 -18.70
CA ALA A 309 6.50 9.15 -18.32
C ALA A 309 4.98 9.16 -18.15
N PHE A 310 4.53 9.41 -16.93
CA PHE A 310 3.13 9.45 -16.54
C PHE A 310 2.67 10.90 -16.51
N ILE A 311 1.81 11.26 -17.45
CA ILE A 311 1.29 12.59 -17.65
C ILE A 311 0.03 12.72 -16.82
N MET A 312 0.08 13.54 -15.77
CA MET A 312 -0.99 13.73 -14.80
C MET A 312 -1.49 15.17 -14.87
N PRO A 313 -2.78 15.43 -14.66
CA PRO A 313 -3.28 16.78 -14.53
C PRO A 313 -2.83 17.35 -13.17
N THR A 314 -2.39 18.61 -13.14
CA THR A 314 -2.17 19.32 -11.86
C THR A 314 -3.52 19.59 -11.20
N THR A 315 -4.47 20.06 -12.01
CA THR A 315 -5.88 20.27 -11.64
C THR A 315 -6.74 19.60 -12.71
N PRO A 316 -7.77 18.81 -12.35
CA PRO A 316 -8.65 18.20 -13.35
C PRO A 316 -9.30 19.25 -14.26
N GLY A 317 -9.21 19.05 -15.58
CA GLY A 317 -9.80 19.93 -16.59
C GLY A 317 -8.98 21.16 -16.98
N GLU A 318 -7.86 21.43 -16.31
CA GLU A 318 -6.95 22.52 -16.67
C GLU A 318 -5.85 22.07 -17.65
N SER A 319 -5.16 23.03 -18.26
CA SER A 319 -4.07 22.70 -19.18
C SER A 319 -2.79 22.26 -18.48
N ALA A 320 -2.57 22.68 -17.22
CA ALA A 320 -1.34 22.42 -16.49
C ALA A 320 -1.17 20.94 -16.16
N LEU A 321 0.01 20.41 -16.46
CA LEU A 321 0.35 19.01 -16.26
C LEU A 321 1.52 18.84 -15.30
N ASN A 322 1.54 17.70 -14.63
CA ASN A 322 2.69 17.18 -13.90
C ASN A 322 3.19 15.91 -14.59
N LEU A 323 4.50 15.71 -14.61
CA LEU A 323 5.15 14.55 -15.22
C LEU A 323 5.86 13.75 -14.14
N LYS A 324 5.43 12.51 -13.94
CA LYS A 324 6.17 11.54 -13.14
C LYS A 324 6.97 10.63 -14.05
N ILE A 325 8.27 10.55 -13.83
CA ILE A 325 9.18 9.76 -14.65
C ILE A 325 9.69 8.57 -13.83
N ALA A 326 9.72 7.39 -14.45
CA ALA A 326 10.40 6.22 -13.94
C ALA A 326 11.31 5.66 -15.04
N GLU A 327 12.58 5.46 -14.71
CA GLU A 327 13.59 4.97 -15.66
C GLU A 327 14.05 3.57 -15.27
N GLU A 328 14.32 2.76 -16.29
CA GLU A 328 15.01 1.49 -16.11
C GLU A 328 16.26 1.49 -16.97
N ARG A 329 17.39 1.15 -16.33
CA ARG A 329 18.68 1.00 -16.99
C ARG A 329 18.89 -0.47 -17.34
N GLY A 330 19.24 -0.73 -18.60
CA GLY A 330 19.72 -2.03 -19.03
C GLY A 330 21.03 -2.38 -18.33
N GLN A 331 21.31 -3.67 -18.18
CA GLN A 331 22.59 -4.10 -17.66
C GLN A 331 23.71 -3.60 -18.59
N PRO A 332 24.86 -3.17 -18.04
CA PRO A 332 26.02 -2.91 -18.87
C PRO A 332 26.36 -4.20 -19.61
N GLU A 333 26.51 -4.14 -20.94
CA GLU A 333 27.16 -5.24 -21.66
C GLU A 333 28.49 -5.49 -20.99
N LEU A 334 28.66 -6.70 -20.42
CA LEU A 334 29.96 -7.17 -20.00
C LEU A 334 30.84 -7.08 -21.24
N GLN A 335 31.78 -6.15 -21.25
CA GLN A 335 32.82 -6.18 -22.27
C GLN A 335 33.48 -7.57 -22.16
N PRO A 336 33.58 -8.33 -23.27
CA PRO A 336 34.34 -9.56 -23.24
C PRO A 336 35.71 -9.23 -22.67
N ARG A 337 36.10 -9.88 -21.57
CA ARG A 337 37.47 -9.73 -21.03
C ARG A 337 38.42 -10.00 -22.19
N GLU A 338 39.42 -9.15 -22.39
CA GLU A 338 40.39 -9.28 -23.50
C GLU A 338 41.00 -10.70 -23.62
N ASN A 339 40.97 -11.48 -22.53
CA ASN A 339 41.41 -12.86 -22.46
C ASN A 339 40.56 -13.87 -23.30
N GLU A 340 39.38 -13.50 -23.82
CA GLU A 340 38.61 -14.37 -24.74
C GLU A 340 38.94 -14.13 -26.22
N LYS A 341 39.52 -12.97 -26.58
CA LYS A 341 40.00 -12.72 -27.96
C LYS A 341 41.30 -13.45 -28.26
N GLU A 342 42.06 -13.84 -27.24
CA GLU A 342 43.28 -14.63 -27.41
C GLU A 342 42.99 -16.13 -27.62
N LYS A 343 41.92 -16.67 -27.01
CA LYS A 343 41.52 -18.07 -27.23
C LYS A 343 40.96 -18.32 -28.64
N THR A 344 40.35 -17.33 -29.28
CA THR A 344 39.86 -17.45 -30.66
C THR A 344 40.93 -17.20 -31.72
N LYS A 345 42.06 -16.57 -31.38
CA LYS A 345 43.24 -16.49 -32.28
C LYS A 345 44.13 -17.72 -32.21
N ASN A 346 44.25 -18.37 -31.05
CA ASN A 346 45.10 -19.58 -30.90
C ASN A 346 44.43 -20.90 -31.32
N SER A 347 43.16 -20.91 -31.72
CA SER A 347 42.48 -22.11 -32.25
C SER A 347 42.54 -22.25 -33.79
N LYS A 348 43.22 -21.34 -34.49
CA LYS A 348 43.38 -21.38 -35.97
C LYS A 348 44.77 -21.84 -36.45
N SER A 349 45.64 -22.37 -35.59
CA SER A 349 46.99 -22.82 -36.00
C SER A 349 47.15 -24.31 -36.30
N ASP A 350 46.15 -25.16 -36.05
CA ASP A 350 46.24 -26.59 -36.38
C ASP A 350 45.47 -26.92 -37.67
N GLN A 351 46.06 -26.52 -38.81
CA GLN A 351 45.83 -27.24 -40.07
C GLN A 351 47.00 -28.21 -40.31
N PRO A 352 46.72 -29.47 -40.65
CA PRO A 352 47.78 -30.42 -40.98
C PRO A 352 48.48 -29.99 -42.28
N ARG A 353 49.82 -29.95 -42.24
CA ARG A 353 50.67 -29.74 -43.42
C ARG A 353 50.43 -30.87 -44.42
N GLU A 354 49.84 -30.54 -45.56
CA GLU A 354 49.88 -31.40 -46.75
C GLU A 354 51.33 -31.57 -47.22
N ASN A 355 51.80 -32.82 -47.21
CA ASN A 355 53.03 -33.22 -47.86
C ASN A 355 52.82 -33.18 -49.38
N LYS A 356 53.50 -32.26 -50.06
CA LYS A 356 53.73 -32.35 -51.50
C LYS A 356 54.84 -33.36 -51.76
N THR A 357 54.48 -34.52 -52.32
CA THR A 357 55.44 -35.39 -53.02
C THR A 357 55.24 -35.21 -54.52
N ALA A 358 56.34 -34.88 -55.19
CA ALA A 358 56.43 -34.77 -56.64
C ALA A 358 56.60 -36.16 -57.28
N ALA A 359 55.94 -36.38 -58.42
CA ALA A 359 56.31 -37.28 -59.51
C ALA A 359 55.58 -36.74 -60.75
N VAL A 360 56.24 -36.11 -61.71
CA VAL A 360 56.96 -36.73 -62.85
C VAL A 360 56.13 -37.84 -63.48
N PHE A 361 55.40 -37.50 -64.55
CA PHE A 361 55.63 -37.99 -65.91
C PHE A 361 55.07 -36.98 -66.92
#